data_AF-A0A3R7VQH7-F1
#
_entry.id   AF-A0A3R7VQH7-F1
#
_cell.length_a   1.000
_cell.length_b   1.000
_cell.length_c   1.000
_cell.angle_alpha   90.00
_cell.angle_beta   90.00
_cell.angle_gamma   90.00
#
_symmetry.space_group_name_H-M   'P 1'
#
loop_
_entity.id
_entity.type
_entity.pdbx_description
1 polymer ?
#
loop_
_entity_poly.entity_id
_entity_poly.type
_entity_poly.pdbx_seq_one_letter_code
_entity_poly.pdbx_strand_id
1 'polypeptide(L)'
;MASLKTGTKIGLIAALLAAATARYWFYLASEVALPTDRTLFVAVFLFAAALGVFALVKRTSWLGAIPPIFAIVIGVFLPLTVSVSTQIVERDSVIEVGDAIPQFKSIDGQGQAFDSASLNGHLVLIKFFRAHW
;
A
#
# COMPACT_ATOMS: atom_id res chain seq x y z
N MET A 1 11.80 -2.64 40.15
CA MET A 1 11.72 -2.14 38.75
C MET A 1 11.07 -0.77 38.75
N ALA A 2 11.75 0.25 38.20
CA ALA A 2 11.14 1.58 38.08
C ALA A 2 9.88 1.53 37.20
N SER A 3 8.76 2.04 37.70
CA SER A 3 7.51 2.08 36.94
C SER A 3 7.67 2.98 35.71
N LEU A 4 7.43 2.42 34.52
CA LEU A 4 7.44 3.19 33.28
C LEU A 4 6.40 4.31 33.34
N LYS A 5 6.77 5.51 32.86
CA LYS A 5 5.84 6.62 32.71
C LYS A 5 4.64 6.19 31.84
N THR A 6 3.46 6.70 32.17
CA THR A 6 2.22 6.38 31.45
C THR A 6 2.34 6.64 29.95
N GLY A 7 2.94 7.77 29.55
CA GLY A 7 3.21 8.08 28.14
C GLY A 7 4.06 7.00 27.46
N THR A 8 5.09 6.48 28.13
CA THR A 8 5.94 5.42 27.57
C THR A 8 5.16 4.12 27.33
N LYS A 9 4.24 3.74 28.23
CA LYS A 9 3.39 2.55 28.04
C LYS A 9 2.47 2.70 26.84
N ILE A 10 1.82 3.87 26.71
CA ILE A 10 0.95 4.19 25.57
C ILE A 10 1.76 4.17 24.27
N GLY A 11 2.95 4.78 24.27
CA GLY A 11 3.83 4.82 23.11
C GLY A 11 4.30 3.43 22.65
N LEU A 12 4.55 2.52 23.58
CA LEU A 12 4.87 1.11 23.24
C LEU A 12 3.69 0.41 22.58
N ILE A 13 2.46 0.62 23.09
CA ILE A 13 1.25 0.06 22.50
C ILE A 13 1.03 0.62 21.09
N ALA A 14 1.21 1.94 20.92
CA ALA A 14 1.11 2.59 19.62
C ALA A 14 2.12 2.03 18.61
N ALA A 15 3.38 1.84 19.04
CA ALA A 15 4.44 1.27 18.21
C ALA A 15 4.15 -0.19 17.82
N LEU A 16 3.70 -1.00 18.77
CA LEU A 16 3.31 -2.38 18.52
C LEU A 16 2.16 -2.47 17.50
N LEU A 17 1.14 -1.62 17.68
CA LEU A 17 0.01 -1.55 16.75
C LEU A 17 0.46 -1.15 15.35
N ALA A 18 1.28 -0.10 15.22
CA ALA A 18 1.82 0.34 13.94
C ALA A 18 2.68 -0.75 13.28
N ALA A 19 3.57 -1.39 14.03
CA ALA A 19 4.46 -2.43 13.52
C ALA A 19 3.71 -3.69 13.09
N ALA A 20 2.75 -4.17 13.90
CA ALA A 20 1.94 -5.34 13.57
C ALA A 20 1.08 -5.08 12.33
N THR A 21 0.46 -3.90 12.25
CA THR A 21 -0.36 -3.50 11.11
C THR A 21 0.49 -3.36 9.85
N ALA A 22 1.67 -2.73 9.94
CA ALA A 22 2.61 -2.63 8.82
C ALA A 22 3.10 -4.00 8.36
N ARG A 23 3.47 -4.89 9.30
CA ARG A 23 3.91 -6.24 8.97
C ARG A 23 2.81 -7.02 8.25
N TYR A 24 1.57 -6.95 8.74
CA TYR A 24 0.45 -7.63 8.10
C TYR A 24 0.12 -7.04 6.72
N TRP A 25 0.17 -5.70 6.58
CA TRP A 25 0.03 -5.03 5.29
C TRP A 25 1.06 -5.54 4.26
N PHE A 26 2.34 -5.57 4.62
CA PHE A 26 3.39 -6.04 3.70
C PHE A 26 3.31 -7.54 3.42
N TYR A 27 2.85 -8.35 4.38
CA TYR A 27 2.54 -9.75 4.15
C TYR A 27 1.45 -9.92 3.08
N LEU A 28 0.30 -9.26 3.23
CA LEU A 28 -0.76 -9.28 2.23
C LEU A 28 -0.32 -8.71 0.88
N ALA A 29 0.51 -7.66 0.89
CA ALA A 29 1.06 -7.09 -0.34
C ALA A 29 1.95 -8.10 -1.09
N SER A 30 2.73 -8.91 -0.36
CA SER A 30 3.57 -9.96 -0.96
C SER A 30 2.76 -11.14 -1.51
N GLU A 31 1.57 -11.40 -0.96
CA GLU A 31 0.64 -12.41 -1.45
C GLU A 31 -0.35 -11.88 -2.49
N VAL A 32 -0.24 -10.60 -2.87
CA VAL A 32 -1.20 -9.93 -3.77
C VAL A 32 -2.64 -10.06 -3.26
N ALA A 33 -2.80 -10.08 -1.93
CA ALA A 33 -4.04 -10.35 -1.21
C ALA A 33 -4.54 -9.13 -0.42
N LEU A 34 -4.06 -7.92 -0.75
CA LEU A 34 -4.58 -6.70 -0.14
C LEU A 34 -6.07 -6.54 -0.49
N PRO A 35 -6.94 -6.26 0.51
CA PRO A 35 -8.36 -6.09 0.26
C PRO A 35 -8.61 -4.89 -0.65
N THR A 36 -9.70 -4.97 -1.41
CA THR A 36 -10.18 -3.87 -2.26
C THR A 36 -10.48 -2.63 -1.43
N ASP A 37 -11.17 -2.82 -0.29
CA ASP A 37 -11.36 -1.77 0.70
C ASP A 37 -10.22 -1.78 1.73
N ARG A 38 -9.43 -0.71 1.73
CA ARG A 38 -8.25 -0.53 2.60
C ARG A 38 -8.50 0.42 3.77
N THR A 39 -9.75 0.86 3.95
CA THR A 39 -10.14 1.85 4.96
C THR A 39 -9.77 1.41 6.36
N LEU A 40 -9.95 0.13 6.70
CA LEU A 40 -9.59 -0.39 8.02
C LEU A 40 -8.08 -0.24 8.31
N PHE A 41 -7.22 -0.57 7.35
CA PHE A 41 -5.77 -0.40 7.51
C PHE A 41 -5.41 1.07 7.73
N VAL A 42 -5.96 1.97 6.92
CA VAL A 42 -5.75 3.41 7.04
C VAL A 42 -6.21 3.91 8.42
N ALA A 43 -7.39 3.49 8.87
CA ALA A 43 -7.92 3.86 10.18
C ALA A 43 -7.02 3.39 11.32
N VAL A 44 -6.51 2.15 11.28
CA VAL A 44 -5.62 1.61 12.31
C VAL A 44 -4.27 2.33 12.32
N PHE A 45 -3.70 2.65 11.16
CA PHE A 45 -2.46 3.43 11.07
C PHE A 45 -2.61 4.83 11.67
N LEU A 46 -3.68 5.56 11.28
CA LEU A 46 -3.95 6.89 11.80
C LEU A 46 -4.25 6.86 13.31
N PHE A 47 -4.94 5.82 13.78
CA PHE A 47 -5.16 5.61 15.21
C PHE A 47 -3.85 5.36 15.98
N ALA A 48 -2.94 4.56 15.43
CA ALA A 48 -1.61 4.36 16.01
C ALA A 48 -0.80 5.66 16.06
N ALA A 49 -0.86 6.50 15.02
CA ALA A 49 -0.25 7.82 15.02
C ALA A 49 -0.86 8.73 16.09
N ALA A 50 -2.19 8.79 16.21
CA ALA A 50 -2.88 9.57 17.22
C ALA A 50 -2.50 9.13 18.65
N LEU A 51 -2.40 7.82 18.90
CA LEU A 51 -1.90 7.28 20.16
C LEU A 51 -0.43 7.67 20.43
N GLY A 52 0.41 7.70 19.40
CA GLY A 52 1.79 8.17 19.49
C GLY A 52 1.85 9.66 19.90
N VAL A 53 1.03 10.52 19.31
CA VAL A 53 0.93 11.94 19.72
C VAL A 53 0.46 12.04 21.17
N PHE A 54 -0.59 11.30 21.53
CA PHE A 54 -1.14 11.30 22.89
C PHE A 54 -0.12 10.84 23.94
N ALA A 55 0.71 9.84 23.61
CA ALA A 55 1.79 9.37 24.47
C ALA A 55 2.81 10.47 24.79
N LEU A 56 3.19 11.29 23.80
CA LEU A 56 4.11 12.41 23.98
C LEU A 56 3.49 13.51 24.86
N VAL A 57 2.20 13.82 24.68
CA VAL A 57 1.45 14.76 25.52
C VAL A 57 1.41 14.29 26.99
N LYS A 58 1.26 12.98 27.23
CA LYS A 58 1.27 12.38 28.57
C LYS A 58 2.67 12.24 29.20
N ARG A 59 3.68 12.86 28.60
CA ARG A 59 5.11 12.84 28.98
C ARG A 59 5.72 11.45 28.97
N THR A 60 6.72 11.28 28.11
CA THR A 60 7.59 10.10 28.06
C THR A 60 8.91 10.35 28.82
N SER A 61 9.69 9.30 29.02
CA SER A 61 11.15 9.46 29.25
C SER A 61 11.84 9.73 27.91
N TRP A 62 13.08 10.21 27.93
CA TRP A 62 13.86 10.45 26.71
C TRP A 62 13.85 9.23 25.77
N LEU A 63 14.27 8.06 26.28
CA LEU A 63 14.21 6.81 25.51
C LEU A 63 12.77 6.33 25.25
N GLY A 64 11.84 6.65 26.15
CA GLY A 64 10.42 6.32 25.99
C GLY A 64 9.70 7.11 24.90
N ALA A 65 10.34 8.15 24.33
CA ALA A 65 9.81 8.90 23.19
C ALA A 65 10.03 8.17 21.86
N ILE A 66 10.95 7.20 21.78
CA ILE A 66 11.26 6.49 20.54
C ILE A 66 10.03 5.70 20.00
N PRO A 67 9.35 4.86 20.80
CA PRO A 67 8.19 4.12 20.32
C PRO A 67 7.05 4.99 19.76
N PRO A 68 6.58 6.06 20.44
CA PRO A 68 5.51 6.88 19.89
C PRO A 68 5.93 7.66 18.63
N ILE A 69 7.19 8.10 18.52
CA ILE A 69 7.70 8.71 17.28
C ILE A 69 7.63 7.71 16.12
N PHE A 70 8.09 6.46 16.34
CA PHE A 70 7.97 5.40 15.35
C PHE A 70 6.51 5.18 14.92
N ALA A 71 5.59 5.11 15.88
CA ALA A 71 4.16 4.94 15.60
C ALA A 71 3.59 6.08 14.75
N ILE A 72 3.98 7.33 15.02
CA ILE A 72 3.58 8.50 14.23
C ILE A 72 4.12 8.40 12.80
N VAL A 73 5.42 8.13 12.64
CA VAL A 73 6.05 8.06 11.32
C VAL A 73 5.39 6.99 10.47
N ILE A 74 5.26 5.76 10.97
CA ILE A 74 4.65 4.65 10.22
C ILE A 74 3.16 4.92 9.98
N GLY A 75 2.45 5.36 11.02
CA GLY A 75 1.00 5.60 10.99
C GLY A 75 0.58 6.75 10.08
N VAL A 76 1.49 7.65 9.71
CA VAL A 76 1.25 8.73 8.73
C VAL A 76 1.81 8.37 7.36
N PHE A 77 3.03 7.85 7.29
CA PHE A 77 3.72 7.57 6.03
C PHE A 77 2.97 6.54 5.17
N LEU A 78 2.51 5.42 5.74
CA LEU A 78 1.84 4.37 4.96
C LEU A 78 0.48 4.82 4.40
N PRO A 79 -0.41 5.50 5.15
CA PRO A 79 -1.60 6.11 4.56
C PRO A 79 -1.28 7.11 3.44
N LEU A 80 -0.22 7.91 3.58
CA LEU A 80 0.19 8.85 2.54
C LEU A 80 0.58 8.12 1.25
N THR A 81 1.37 7.04 1.32
CA THR A 81 1.75 6.29 0.11
C THR A 81 0.53 5.66 -0.58
N VAL A 82 -0.46 5.18 0.18
CA VAL A 82 -1.74 4.70 -0.37
C VAL A 82 -2.47 5.81 -1.12
N SER A 83 -2.49 7.03 -0.58
CA SER A 83 -3.19 8.16 -1.21
C SER A 83 -2.54 8.62 -2.52
N VAL A 84 -1.21 8.48 -2.65
CA VAL A 84 -0.47 8.85 -3.86
C VAL A 84 -0.56 7.76 -4.94
N SER A 85 -0.77 6.50 -4.56
CA SER A 85 -0.80 5.36 -5.48
C SER A 85 -2.20 5.02 -5.99
N THR A 86 -2.99 6.03 -6.40
CA THR A 86 -4.24 5.78 -7.11
C THR A 86 -3.92 5.19 -8.49
N GLN A 87 -3.92 3.87 -8.60
CA GLN A 87 -4.07 3.21 -9.90
C GLN A 87 -5.50 3.42 -10.35
N ILE A 88 -5.72 4.52 -11.06
CA ILE A 88 -7.00 4.79 -11.73
C ILE A 88 -7.02 3.88 -12.96
N VAL A 89 -7.81 2.81 -12.89
CA VAL A 89 -8.28 2.17 -14.11
C VAL A 89 -9.35 3.11 -14.66
N GLU A 90 -9.13 3.69 -15.84
CA GLU A 90 -10.17 4.43 -16.55
C GLU A 90 -11.36 3.47 -16.71
N ARG A 91 -12.51 3.81 -16.12
CA ARG A 91 -13.69 2.93 -16.15
C ARG A 91 -14.18 2.70 -17.58
N ASP A 92 -13.88 3.62 -18.48
CA ASP A 92 -14.23 3.55 -19.89
C ASP A 92 -13.25 2.69 -20.72
N SER A 93 -12.19 2.14 -20.10
CA SER A 93 -11.22 1.24 -20.74
C SER A 93 -11.16 -0.15 -20.10
N VAL A 94 -12.18 -0.51 -19.30
CA VAL A 94 -12.33 -1.87 -18.76
C VAL A 94 -12.72 -2.82 -19.89
N ILE A 95 -11.92 -3.85 -20.12
CA ILE A 95 -12.20 -4.92 -21.09
C ILE A 95 -12.96 -6.04 -20.37
N GLU A 96 -14.12 -6.41 -20.89
CA GLU A 96 -14.94 -7.52 -20.39
C GLU A 96 -14.86 -8.75 -21.30
N VAL A 97 -15.30 -9.90 -20.79
CA VAL A 97 -15.34 -11.14 -21.59
C VAL A 97 -16.41 -11.00 -22.67
N GLY A 98 -15.97 -11.09 -23.92
CA GLY A 98 -16.84 -10.92 -25.10
C GLY A 98 -16.59 -9.61 -25.85
N ASP A 99 -15.86 -8.67 -25.25
CA ASP A 99 -15.49 -7.43 -25.92
C ASP A 99 -14.49 -7.67 -27.06
N ALA A 100 -14.57 -6.81 -28.07
CA ALA A 100 -13.51 -6.72 -29.07
C ALA A 100 -12.23 -6.17 -28.41
N ILE A 101 -11.10 -6.81 -28.67
CA ILE A 101 -9.80 -6.33 -28.19
C ILE A 101 -9.58 -4.90 -28.74
N PRO A 102 -9.26 -3.91 -27.88
CA PRO A 102 -8.97 -2.55 -28.33
C PRO A 102 -7.82 -2.53 -29.33
N GLN A 103 -7.89 -1.61 -30.30
CA GLN A 103 -6.77 -1.41 -31.22
C GLN A 103 -5.59 -0.74 -30.48
N PHE A 104 -4.43 -1.38 -30.51
CA PHE A 104 -3.19 -0.83 -29.97
C PHE A 104 -2.00 -1.09 -30.90
N LYS A 105 -1.05 -0.16 -30.87
CA LYS A 105 0.22 -0.23 -31.61
C LYS A 105 1.38 -0.13 -30.65
N SER A 106 2.46 -0.86 -30.93
CA SER A 106 3.68 -0.82 -30.14
C SER A 106 4.91 -1.12 -31.00
N ILE A 107 6.08 -1.09 -30.40
CA ILE A 107 7.31 -1.61 -30.98
C ILE A 107 7.62 -2.93 -30.28
N ASP A 108 7.87 -3.98 -31.06
CA ASP A 108 8.17 -5.30 -30.52
C ASP A 108 9.63 -5.41 -30.02
N GLY A 109 9.99 -6.58 -29.47
CA GLY A 109 11.34 -6.84 -28.97
C GLY A 109 12.44 -6.83 -30.03
N GLN A 110 12.09 -6.77 -31.32
CA GLN A 110 13.01 -6.71 -32.46
C GLN A 110 13.04 -5.31 -33.10
N GLY A 111 12.36 -4.33 -32.50
CA GLY A 111 12.28 -2.97 -33.03
C GLY A 111 11.28 -2.79 -34.18
N GLN A 112 10.45 -3.81 -34.46
CA GLN A 112 9.44 -3.74 -35.52
C GLN A 112 8.12 -3.17 -35.01
N ALA A 113 7.39 -2.49 -35.90
CA ALA A 113 6.06 -2.00 -35.57
C ALA A 113 5.08 -3.17 -35.40
N PHE A 114 4.45 -3.25 -34.24
CA PHE A 114 3.38 -4.18 -33.93
C PHE A 114 2.03 -3.47 -33.97
N ASP A 115 1.05 -4.09 -34.62
CA ASP A 115 -0.35 -3.68 -34.63
C ASP A 115 -1.22 -4.84 -34.15
N SER A 116 -2.06 -4.60 -33.16
CA SER A 116 -3.03 -5.56 -32.63
C SER A 116 -3.96 -6.16 -33.70
N ALA A 117 -4.22 -5.45 -34.81
CA ALA A 117 -5.02 -5.96 -35.92
C ALA A 117 -4.41 -7.23 -36.56
N SER A 118 -3.10 -7.44 -36.42
CA SER A 118 -2.42 -8.67 -36.88
C SER A 118 -2.86 -9.92 -36.12
N LEU A 119 -3.48 -9.76 -34.94
CA LEU A 119 -3.98 -10.87 -34.13
C LEU A 119 -5.37 -11.37 -34.59
N ASN A 120 -6.03 -10.66 -35.50
CA ASN A 120 -7.38 -11.02 -35.97
C ASN A 120 -7.41 -12.44 -36.54
N GLY A 121 -8.44 -13.21 -36.16
CA GLY A 121 -8.61 -14.60 -36.59
C GLY A 121 -7.74 -15.62 -35.85
N HIS A 122 -6.95 -15.21 -34.86
CA HIS A 122 -6.09 -16.10 -34.07
C HIS A 122 -6.54 -16.16 -32.61
N LEU A 123 -6.39 -17.33 -31.98
CA LEU A 123 -6.48 -17.46 -30.52
C LEU A 123 -5.14 -17.03 -29.92
N VAL A 124 -5.18 -16.00 -29.08
CA VAL A 124 -3.97 -15.35 -28.55
C VAL A 124 -4.05 -15.23 -27.03
N LEU A 125 -2.90 -15.43 -26.37
CA LEU A 125 -2.73 -15.15 -24.94
C LEU A 125 -1.95 -13.86 -24.80
N ILE A 126 -2.60 -12.80 -24.31
CA ILE A 126 -1.97 -11.51 -24.05
C ILE A 126 -1.65 -11.40 -22.56
N LYS A 127 -0.40 -11.07 -22.23
CA LYS A 127 0.06 -10.92 -20.85
C LYS A 127 0.78 -9.58 -20.67
N PHE A 128 0.31 -8.80 -19.71
CA PHE A 128 0.91 -7.51 -19.35
C PHE A 128 1.91 -7.68 -18.20
N PHE A 129 3.06 -7.02 -18.32
CA PHE A 129 4.07 -6.94 -17.27
C PHE A 129 4.27 -5.49 -16.86
N ARG A 130 4.51 -5.25 -15.57
CA ARG A 130 4.73 -3.90 -15.04
C ARG A 130 6.13 -3.35 -15.35
N ALA A 131 7.10 -4.24 -15.54
CA ALA A 131 8.47 -3.93 -15.92
C ALA A 131 9.10 -5.17 -16.59
N HIS A 132 10.10 -4.93 -17.46
CA HIS A 132 11.03 -5.95 -17.92
C HIS A 132 12.30 -5.87 -17.07
N TRP A 133 12.99 -6.99 -16.86
CA TRP A 133 14.26 -7.05 -16.11
C TRP A 133 15.40 -7.37 -17.07
#